data_AF-A0A7K4P8Z8-F1
#
_entry.id   AF-A0A7K4P8Z8-F1
#
_cell.length_a   1.000
_cell.length_b   1.000
_cell.length_c   1.000
_cell.angle_alpha   90.00
_cell.angle_beta   90.00
_cell.angle_gamma   90.00
#
_symmetry.space_group_name_H-M   'P 1'
#
loop_
_entity.id
_entity.type
_entity.pdbx_description
1 polymer ?
#
loop_
_entity_poly.entity_id
_entity_poly.type
_entity_poly.pdbx_seq_one_letter_code
_entity_poly.pdbx_strand_id
1 'polypeptide(L)' 'MASKIGDPVFAMAKYGKVFRFTIPVSAAGLILISTELDISIEDVVAKICNIRNKHYS' A
#
# COMPACT_ATOMS: atom_id res chain seq x y z
N MET A 1 20.04 7.95 7.85
CA MET A 1 19.81 6.85 8.82
C MET A 1 18.81 5.90 8.19
N ALA A 2 19.26 4.75 7.68
CA ALA A 2 18.34 3.70 7.28
C ALA A 2 17.70 3.14 8.56
N SER A 3 16.37 3.10 8.62
CA SER A 3 15.63 2.46 9.71
C SER A 3 16.14 1.02 9.84
N LYS A 4 16.45 0.55 11.06
CA LYS A 4 16.93 -0.82 11.32
C LYS A 4 15.99 -1.93 10.80
N ILE A 5 14.78 -1.54 10.36
CA ILE A 5 13.67 -2.42 9.96
C ILE A 5 13.24 -2.13 8.49
N GLY A 6 13.91 -1.21 7.78
CA GLY A 6 13.54 -0.78 6.43
C GLY A 6 12.45 0.30 6.40
N ASP A 7 12.04 0.68 5.19
CA ASP A 7 11.04 1.72 4.93
C ASP A 7 9.64 1.10 4.74
N PRO A 8 8.58 1.71 5.31
CA PRO A 8 7.23 1.16 5.23
C PRO A 8 6.69 1.20 3.79
N VAL A 9 6.17 0.06 3.32
CA VAL A 9 5.61 -0.08 1.96
C VAL A 9 4.20 0.51 1.86
N PHE A 10 3.38 0.35 2.90
CA PHE A 10 2.01 0.85 2.98
C PHE A 10 1.60 1.04 4.45
N ALA A 11 0.56 1.86 4.69
CA ALA A 11 -0.10 1.95 5.99
C ALA A 11 -1.52 1.40 5.89
N MET A 12 -2.04 0.78 6.95
CA MET A 12 -3.35 0.13 6.95
C MET A 12 -4.13 0.41 8.23
N ALA A 13 -5.44 0.58 8.09
CA ALA A 13 -6.42 0.63 9.15
C ALA A 13 -7.61 -0.28 8.83
N LYS A 14 -8.16 -0.94 9.86
CA LYS A 14 -9.39 -1.73 9.76
C LYS A 14 -10.53 -0.96 10.40
N TYR A 15 -11.62 -0.78 9.67
CA TYR A 15 -12.83 -0.12 10.16
C TYR A 15 -13.99 -1.07 10.03
N GLY A 16 -14.56 -1.57 11.14
CA GLY A 16 -15.77 -2.39 11.15
C GLY A 16 -15.77 -3.55 10.13
N LYS A 17 -16.23 -3.26 8.91
CA LYS A 17 -16.40 -4.18 7.77
C LYS A 17 -15.48 -3.91 6.57
N VAL A 18 -14.50 -3.01 6.67
CA VAL A 18 -13.60 -2.67 5.56
C VAL A 18 -12.15 -2.56 6.03
N PHE A 19 -11.23 -2.89 5.12
CA PHE A 19 -9.85 -2.47 5.21
C PHE A 19 -9.67 -1.17 4.45
N ARG A 20 -8.84 -0.28 4.98
CA ARG A 20 -8.36 0.89 4.27
C ARG A 20 -6.86 0.94 4.37
N PHE A 21 -6.18 1.03 3.24
CA PHE A 21 -4.73 1.14 3.22
C PHE A 21 -4.26 2.19 2.22
N THR A 22 -3.11 2.77 2.53
CA THR A 22 -2.48 3.81 1.74
C THR A 22 -1.10 3.37 1.27
N ILE A 23 -0.81 3.63 0.00
CA ILE A 23 0.48 3.32 -0.62
C ILE A 23 1.06 4.63 -1.15
N PRO A 24 2.27 5.03 -0.73
CA PRO A 24 2.94 6.19 -1.30
C PRO A 24 3.36 5.92 -2.75
N VAL A 25 3.07 6.87 -3.62
CA VAL A 25 3.53 6.92 -5.01
C VAL A 25 4.62 7.97 -5.11
N SER A 26 5.76 7.68 -4.50
CA SER A 26 6.95 8.54 -4.53
C SER A 26 6.59 10.02 -4.27
N ALA A 27 7.13 10.97 -5.04
CA ALA A 27 6.80 12.39 -4.94
C ALA A 27 5.41 12.81 -5.49
N ALA A 28 4.68 11.89 -6.14
CA ALA A 28 3.44 12.22 -6.85
C ALA A 28 2.17 12.17 -5.97
N GLY A 29 2.24 11.52 -4.80
CA GLY A 29 1.13 11.51 -3.84
C GLY A 29 0.88 10.16 -3.17
N LEU A 30 -0.38 9.90 -2.85
CA LEU A 30 -0.83 8.73 -2.10
C LEU A 30 -1.99 8.05 -2.84
N ILE A 31 -1.91 6.73 -2.98
CA ILE A 31 -3.06 5.91 -3.37
C ILE A 31 -3.76 5.48 -2.09
N LEU A 32 -5.06 5.76 -1.98
CA LEU A 32 -5.90 5.29 -0.89
C LEU A 32 -6.90 4.27 -1.42
N ILE A 33 -6.92 3.10 -0.80
CA ILE A 33 -7.77 1.98 -1.21
C ILE A 33 -8.65 1.60 -0.03
N SER A 34 -9.92 1.30 -0.31
CA SER A 34 -10.84 0.70 0.66
C SER A 34 -11.38 -0.60 0.07
N THR A 35 -11.33 -1.69 0.84
CA THR A 35 -11.75 -3.03 0.40
C THR A 35 -12.59 -3.70 1.47
N GLU A 36 -13.29 -4.76 1.07
CA GLU A 36 -13.91 -5.71 2.00
C GLU A 36 -12.84 -6.52 2.75
N LEU A 37 -13.25 -7.22 3.82
CA LEU A 37 -12.34 -7.90 4.75
C LEU A 37 -11.81 -9.26 4.26
N ASP A 38 -12.39 -9.79 3.19
CA ASP A 38 -12.08 -11.10 2.60
C ASP A 38 -10.99 -11.02 1.50
N ILE A 39 -10.50 -9.82 1.21
CA ILE A 39 -9.44 -9.59 0.23
C ILE A 39 -8.05 -9.73 0.88
N SER A 40 -7.13 -10.45 0.22
CA SER A 40 -5.71 -10.41 0.59
C SER A 40 -5.11 -9.06 0.21
N ILE A 41 -4.75 -8.28 1.23
CA ILE A 41 -4.19 -6.94 1.06
C ILE A 41 -2.77 -7.04 0.51
N GLU A 42 -2.02 -8.07 0.92
CA GLU A 42 -0.66 -8.33 0.47
C GLU A 42 -0.60 -8.51 -1.05
N ASP A 43 -1.54 -9.28 -1.62
CA ASP A 43 -1.64 -9.49 -3.07
C ASP A 43 -1.97 -8.19 -3.82
N VAL A 44 -2.85 -7.37 -3.26
CA VAL A 44 -3.21 -6.07 -3.84
C VAL A 44 -2.02 -5.12 -3.80
N VAL A 45 -1.34 -5.02 -2.66
CA VAL A 45 -0.14 -4.20 -2.48
C VAL A 45 0.95 -4.65 -3.45
N ALA A 46 1.21 -5.96 -3.56
CA ALA A 46 2.22 -6.49 -4.47
C ALA A 46 1.94 -6.11 -5.94
N LYS A 47 0.68 -6.24 -6.39
CA LYS A 47 0.26 -5.82 -7.74
C LYS A 47 0.48 -4.33 -7.96
N ILE A 48 0.11 -3.50 -6.99
CA ILE A 48 0.28 -2.04 -7.09
C ILE A 48 1.76 -1.67 -7.12
N CYS A 49 2.59 -2.26 -6.25
CA CYS A 49 4.03 -2.04 -6.26
C CYS A 49 4.65 -2.45 -7.60
N ASN A 50 4.24 -3.58 -8.19
CA ASN A 50 4.72 -4.01 -9.50
C ASN A 50 4.36 -3.01 -10.61
N ILE A 51 3.13 -2.52 -10.64
CA ILE A 51 2.69 -1.52 -11.62
C ILE A 51 3.45 -0.21 -11.42
N ARG A 52 3.53 0.27 -10.17
CA ARG A 52 4.27 1.50 -9.82
C ARG A 52 5.72 1.39 -10.26
N ASN A 53 6.41 0.32 -9.90
CA ASN A 53 7.81 0.11 -10.25
C ASN A 53 8.02 -0.07 -11.75
N LYS A 54 7.00 -0.47 -12.52
CA LYS A 54 7.10 -0.56 -13.99
C LYS A 54 7.02 0.82 -14.68
N HIS A 55 6.35 1.79 -14.07
CA HIS A 55 6.02 3.07 -14.72
C HIS A 55 6.64 4.31 -14.06
N TYR A 56 7.03 4.23 -12.79
CA TYR A 56 7.42 5.37 -11.95
C TYR A 56 8.72 5.16 -11.16
N SER A 57 9.50 4.12 -11.49
CA SER A 57 10.82 3.85 -10.87
C SER A 57 11.92 4.74 -11.42
#